data_AF-A0A482VJQ9-F1
#
_entry.id   AF-A0A482VJQ9-F1
#
_cell.length_a   1.000
_cell.length_b   1.000
_cell.length_c   1.000
_cell.angle_alpha   90.00
_cell.angle_beta   90.00
_cell.angle_gamma   90.00
#
_symmetry.space_group_name_H-M   'P 1'
#
loop_
_entity.id
_entity.type
_entity.pdbx_description
1 polymer ?
#
loop_
_entity_poly.entity_id
_entity_poly.type
_entity_poly.pdbx_seq_one_letter_code
_entity_poly.pdbx_strand_id
1 'polypeptide(L)'
;TKYQKKIGTYDKQKWEATIEQKILYGLTHVQMKSTKPNTDFIDLDLVRGSSFAKAKPKQGFMTVAKLATFRCLFLPLYSKWWMQQTSLSIFTLMFCLNVWNNDILEKSREVGILF
;
A
#
# COMPACT_ATOMS: atom_id res chain seq x y z
N THR A 1 -10.92 -11.10 -10.00
CA THR A 1 -10.69 -11.82 -8.71
C THR A 1 -10.81 -10.85 -7.54
N LYS A 2 -11.38 -11.27 -6.39
CA LYS A 2 -11.64 -10.43 -5.20
C LYS A 2 -10.40 -9.66 -4.69
N TYR A 3 -9.22 -10.26 -4.83
CA TYR A 3 -7.94 -9.65 -4.50
C TYR A 3 -7.60 -8.43 -5.37
N GLN A 4 -7.74 -8.55 -6.70
CA GLN A 4 -7.51 -7.43 -7.63
C GLN A 4 -8.42 -6.24 -7.33
N LYS A 5 -9.69 -6.52 -6.99
CA LYS A 5 -10.63 -5.49 -6.58
C LYS A 5 -10.18 -4.78 -5.30
N LYS A 6 -9.60 -5.51 -4.33
CA LYS A 6 -9.10 -4.95 -3.07
C LYS A 6 -7.87 -4.04 -3.28
N ILE A 7 -6.90 -4.45 -4.09
CA ILE A 7 -5.72 -3.61 -4.39
C ILE A 7 -6.08 -2.37 -5.22
N GLY A 8 -7.01 -2.51 -6.18
CA GLY A 8 -7.47 -1.40 -7.01
C GLY A 8 -8.10 -0.27 -6.19
N THR A 9 -8.83 -0.60 -5.12
CA THR A 9 -9.40 0.41 -4.21
C THR A 9 -8.34 1.26 -3.52
N TYR A 10 -7.17 0.69 -3.20
CA TYR A 10 -6.10 1.43 -2.51
C TYR A 10 -5.29 2.32 -3.46
N ASP A 11 -5.21 1.96 -4.74
CA ASP A 11 -4.46 2.71 -5.78
C ASP A 11 -5.35 3.70 -6.55
N LYS A 12 -6.65 3.72 -6.24
CA LYS A 12 -7.65 4.54 -6.94
C LYS A 12 -7.37 6.02 -6.81
N GLN A 13 -7.23 6.69 -7.94
CA GLN A 13 -6.93 8.12 -7.99
C GLN A 13 -8.19 8.97 -7.85
N LYS A 14 -8.03 10.24 -7.40
CA LYS A 14 -9.18 11.16 -7.23
C LYS A 14 -9.98 11.33 -8.50
N TRP A 15 -9.31 11.41 -9.66
CA TRP A 15 -9.97 11.56 -10.96
C TRP A 15 -10.81 10.33 -11.33
N GLU A 16 -10.35 9.12 -11.02
CA GLU A 16 -11.08 7.87 -11.25
C GLU A 16 -12.40 7.86 -10.46
N ALA A 17 -12.36 8.32 -9.20
CA ALA A 17 -13.56 8.45 -8.38
C ALA A 17 -14.55 9.49 -8.95
N THR A 18 -14.04 10.63 -9.44
CA THR A 18 -14.88 11.67 -10.08
C THR A 18 -15.50 11.19 -11.39
N ILE A 19 -14.76 10.42 -12.20
CA ILE A 19 -15.28 9.84 -13.45
C ILE A 19 -16.33 8.78 -13.16
N GLU A 20 -16.08 7.85 -12.22
CA GLU A 20 -17.08 6.85 -11.84
C GLU A 20 -18.36 7.50 -11.31
N GLN A 21 -18.26 8.55 -10.48
CA GLN A 21 -19.42 9.33 -10.07
C GLN A 21 -20.17 9.92 -11.26
N LYS A 22 -19.47 10.56 -12.22
CA LYS A 22 -20.10 11.10 -13.44
C LYS A 22 -20.77 10.02 -14.29
N ILE A 23 -20.21 8.82 -14.37
CA ILE A 23 -20.81 7.68 -15.08
C ILE A 23 -22.08 7.23 -14.34
N LEU A 24 -22.03 7.12 -13.01
CA LEU A 24 -23.16 6.73 -12.14
C LEU A 24 -24.32 7.74 -12.19
N TYR A 25 -24.04 9.04 -12.23
CA TYR A 25 -25.06 10.09 -12.35
C TYR A 25 -25.57 10.27 -13.80
N GLY A 26 -25.06 9.47 -14.75
CA GLY A 26 -25.31 9.63 -16.17
C GLY A 26 -24.52 10.82 -16.74
N LEU A 27 -23.87 10.62 -17.89
CA LEU A 27 -23.15 11.64 -18.65
C LEU A 27 -24.11 12.65 -19.31
N THR A 28 -25.04 13.21 -18.53
CA THR A 28 -26.18 14.01 -19.02
C THR A 28 -25.78 15.40 -19.53
N HIS A 29 -24.55 15.86 -19.28
CA HIS A 29 -24.12 17.21 -19.65
C HIS A 29 -22.65 17.34 -20.07
N VAL A 30 -22.08 16.31 -20.70
CA VAL A 30 -20.79 16.48 -21.38
C VAL A 30 -21.06 16.95 -22.81
N GLN A 31 -20.93 18.27 -23.02
CA GLN A 31 -20.87 18.82 -24.37
C GLN A 31 -19.57 18.34 -25.02
N MET A 32 -19.62 17.20 -25.70
CA MET A 32 -18.55 16.77 -26.59
C MET A 32 -18.48 17.80 -27.73
N LYS A 33 -17.57 18.76 -27.62
CA LYS A 33 -17.28 19.67 -28.73
C LYS A 33 -16.77 18.82 -29.88
N SER A 34 -17.61 18.61 -30.89
CA SER A 34 -17.26 17.99 -32.18
C SER A 34 -16.30 18.93 -32.91
N THR A 35 -15.06 18.98 -32.43
CA THR A 35 -13.96 19.69 -33.07
C THR A 35 -13.21 18.64 -33.85
N LYS A 36 -12.88 18.92 -35.12
CA LYS A 36 -12.12 18.01 -35.98
C LYS A 36 -10.88 17.52 -35.20
N PRO A 37 -10.75 16.21 -34.94
CA PRO A 37 -9.61 15.68 -34.20
C PRO A 37 -8.33 16.05 -34.95
N ASN A 38 -7.50 16.94 -34.37
CA ASN A 38 -6.16 17.22 -34.90
C ASN A 38 -5.31 15.98 -34.67
N THR A 39 -5.04 15.23 -35.75
CA THR A 39 -4.23 14.01 -35.74
C THR A 39 -2.83 14.23 -35.16
N ASP A 40 -2.30 15.44 -35.26
CA ASP A 40 -0.97 15.80 -34.74
C ASP A 40 -0.91 15.85 -33.20
N PHE A 41 -2.06 15.88 -32.53
CA PHE A 41 -2.17 15.82 -31.06
C PHE A 41 -2.76 14.49 -30.57
N ILE A 42 -3.00 13.53 -31.46
CA ILE A 42 -3.66 12.26 -31.13
C ILE A 42 -2.66 11.15 -30.85
N ASP A 43 -1.35 11.34 -31.04
CA ASP A 43 -0.41 10.21 -31.02
C ASP A 43 0.76 10.33 -30.06
N LEU A 44 0.50 10.57 -28.77
CA LEU A 44 1.54 10.36 -27.75
C LEU A 44 1.06 9.62 -26.49
N ASP A 45 -0.19 9.79 -26.06
CA ASP A 45 -0.62 9.26 -24.75
C ASP A 45 -1.19 7.82 -24.83
N LEU A 46 -1.68 7.39 -26.01
CA LEU A 46 -2.08 5.99 -26.25
C LEU A 46 -0.90 5.05 -26.55
N VAL A 47 0.14 5.53 -27.24
CA VAL A 47 1.27 4.69 -27.70
C VAL A 47 2.37 4.58 -26.66
N ARG A 48 2.52 5.56 -25.76
CA ARG A 48 3.60 5.57 -24.76
C ARG A 48 3.21 5.04 -23.38
N GLY A 49 1.94 4.65 -23.22
CA GLY A 49 1.36 4.35 -21.93
C GLY A 49 1.29 5.62 -21.10
N SER A 50 0.14 6.29 -21.14
CA SER A 50 -0.17 7.34 -20.17
C SER A 50 0.02 6.75 -18.78
N SER A 51 1.19 7.04 -18.19
CA SER A 51 1.48 6.64 -16.83
C SER A 51 0.68 7.61 -15.99
N PHE A 52 -0.64 7.36 -15.89
CA PHE A 52 -1.54 8.02 -14.95
C PHE A 52 -0.78 8.08 -13.65
N ALA A 53 -0.39 9.28 -13.23
CA ALA A 53 0.66 9.47 -12.25
C ALA A 53 0.33 8.64 -11.01
N LYS A 54 0.98 7.48 -10.88
CA LYS A 54 0.65 6.53 -9.82
C LYS A 54 0.76 7.28 -8.51
N ALA A 55 -0.25 7.14 -7.65
CA ALA A 55 -0.33 7.91 -6.43
C ALA A 55 0.98 7.74 -5.66
N LYS A 56 1.83 8.77 -5.66
CA LYS A 56 3.10 8.71 -4.94
C LYS A 56 2.77 8.58 -3.46
N PRO A 57 3.41 7.67 -2.73
CA PRO A 57 3.17 7.54 -1.30
C PRO A 57 3.44 8.90 -0.66
N LYS A 58 2.38 9.49 -0.07
CA LYS A 58 2.48 10.78 0.64
C LYS A 58 3.30 10.66 1.92
N GLN A 59 3.39 9.44 2.44
CA GLN A 59 4.12 9.12 3.65
C GLN A 59 5.57 8.80 3.28
N GLY A 60 6.52 9.51 3.89
CA GLY A 60 7.93 9.20 3.76
C GLY A 60 8.24 7.82 4.35
N PHE A 61 9.28 7.18 3.83
CA PHE A 61 9.78 5.88 4.31
C PHE A 61 9.92 5.83 5.84
N MET A 62 10.40 6.91 6.44
CA MET A 62 10.59 7.01 7.90
C MET A 62 9.28 6.89 8.69
N THR A 63 8.17 7.42 8.16
CA THR A 63 6.85 7.30 8.80
C THR A 63 6.35 5.86 8.73
N VAL A 64 6.56 5.20 7.59
CA VAL A 64 6.22 3.78 7.39
C VAL A 64 7.06 2.90 8.32
N ALA A 65 8.37 3.16 8.41
CA ALA A 65 9.27 2.43 9.30
C ALA A 65 8.86 2.59 10.77
N LYS A 66 8.63 3.82 11.24
CA LYS A 66 8.15 4.07 12.60
C LYS A 66 6.85 3.34 12.90
N LEU A 67 5.86 3.43 12.01
CA LEU A 67 4.56 2.78 12.21
C LEU A 67 4.70 1.25 12.22
N ALA A 68 5.57 0.70 11.37
CA ALA A 68 5.89 -0.73 11.34
C ALA A 68 6.58 -1.18 12.65
N THR A 69 7.56 -0.42 13.15
CA THR A 69 8.24 -0.69 14.43
C THR A 69 7.23 -0.68 15.58
N PHE A 70 6.38 0.34 15.68
CA PHE A 70 5.33 0.36 16.70
C PHE A 70 4.43 -0.87 16.57
N ARG A 71 4.01 -1.22 15.36
CA ARG A 71 3.17 -2.40 15.14
C ARG A 71 3.83 -3.71 15.59
N CYS A 72 5.15 -3.84 15.39
CA CYS A 72 5.93 -4.99 15.86
C CYS A 72 6.10 -4.99 17.38
N LEU A 73 6.28 -3.83 18.03
CA LEU A 73 6.33 -3.75 19.49
C LEU A 73 4.98 -4.09 20.13
N PHE A 74 3.88 -3.73 19.47
CA PHE A 74 2.52 -4.08 19.89
C PHE A 74 2.05 -5.47 19.41
N LEU A 75 2.94 -6.29 18.84
CA LEU A 75 2.64 -7.65 18.38
C LEU A 75 1.99 -8.55 19.45
N PRO A 76 2.48 -8.62 20.72
CA PRO A 76 1.86 -9.48 21.72
C PRO A 76 0.45 -8.99 22.12
N LEU A 77 0.21 -7.68 22.10
CA LEU A 77 -1.06 -7.08 22.51
C LEU A 77 -2.19 -7.26 21.47
N TYR A 78 -1.86 -7.46 20.19
CA TYR A 78 -2.82 -7.59 19.09
C TYR A 78 -2.70 -8.91 18.31
N SER A 79 -2.35 -10.00 19.00
CA SER A 79 -2.12 -11.33 18.41
C SER A 79 -3.26 -11.80 17.49
N LYS A 80 -4.53 -11.68 17.91
CA LYS A 80 -5.70 -12.09 17.10
C LYS A 80 -5.81 -11.33 15.78
N TRP A 81 -5.58 -10.03 15.80
CA TRP A 81 -5.64 -9.19 14.61
C TRP A 81 -4.48 -9.53 13.65
N TRP A 82 -3.29 -9.78 14.19
CA TRP A 82 -2.12 -10.16 13.41
C TRP A 82 -2.30 -11.50 12.69
N MET A 83 -2.80 -12.52 13.40
CA MET A 83 -3.10 -13.83 12.81
C MET A 83 -4.09 -13.73 11.64
N GLN A 84 -5.01 -12.74 11.67
CA GLN A 84 -5.97 -12.50 10.60
C GLN A 84 -5.37 -11.83 9.36
N GLN A 85 -4.26 -11.08 9.48
CA GLN A 85 -3.67 -10.34 8.36
C GLN A 85 -2.49 -11.05 7.68
N THR A 86 -1.72 -11.87 8.40
CA THR A 86 -0.56 -12.57 7.83
C THR A 86 -0.86 -14.04 7.61
N SER A 87 -0.80 -14.82 8.69
CA SER A 87 -1.12 -16.25 8.84
C SER A 87 -0.52 -16.70 10.18
N LEU A 88 -0.97 -17.84 10.71
CA LEU A 88 -0.43 -18.40 11.95
C LEU A 88 1.08 -18.68 11.84
N SER A 89 1.54 -19.25 10.72
CA SER A 89 2.96 -19.60 10.52
C SER A 89 3.88 -18.38 10.54
N ILE A 90 3.47 -17.29 9.87
CA ILE A 90 4.26 -16.04 9.84
C ILE A 90 4.26 -15.37 11.22
N PHE A 91 3.13 -15.41 11.93
CA PHE A 91 3.05 -14.89 13.29
C PHE A 91 3.99 -15.64 14.24
N THR A 92 3.98 -16.97 14.21
CA THR A 92 4.86 -17.80 15.04
C THR A 92 6.34 -17.55 14.71
N LEU A 93 6.70 -17.46 13.43
CA LEU A 93 8.07 -17.14 13.01
C LEU A 93 8.54 -15.79 13.58
N MET A 94 7.72 -14.74 13.44
CA MET A 94 8.02 -13.42 13.98
C MET A 94 8.17 -13.43 15.50
N PHE A 95 7.31 -14.16 16.21
CA PHE A 95 7.38 -14.29 17.65
C PHE A 95 8.65 -15.03 18.09
N CYS A 96 8.96 -16.17 17.49
CA CYS A 96 10.17 -16.95 17.78
C CYS A 96 11.44 -16.13 17.51
N LEU A 97 11.49 -15.37 16.43
CA LEU A 97 12.65 -14.55 16.09
C LEU A 97 12.87 -13.41 17.11
N ASN A 98 11.78 -12.84 17.64
CA ASN A 98 11.87 -11.86 18.74
C ASN A 98 12.38 -12.50 20.04
N VAL A 99 11.88 -13.68 20.41
CA VAL A 99 12.33 -14.38 21.62
C VAL A 99 13.80 -14.80 21.50
N TRP A 100 14.18 -15.37 20.35
CA TRP A 100 15.55 -15.78 20.06
C TRP A 100 16.54 -14.60 20.06
N ASN A 101 16.15 -13.45 19.49
CA ASN A 101 16.97 -12.24 19.56
C ASN A 101 17.16 -11.76 21.00
N ASN A 102 16.12 -11.83 21.84
CA ASN A 102 16.26 -11.45 23.26
C ASN A 102 17.19 -12.41 24.02
N ASP A 103 17.07 -13.72 23.78
CA ASP A 103 17.95 -14.73 24.39
C ASP A 103 19.43 -14.52 24.01
N ILE A 104 19.69 -14.22 22.73
CA ILE A 104 21.04 -13.88 22.26
C ILE A 104 21.55 -12.58 22.89
N LEU A 105 20.71 -11.56 23.00
CA LEU A 105 21.10 -10.29 23.62
C LEU A 105 21.40 -10.44 25.11
N GLU A 106 20.60 -11.23 25.82
CA GLU A 106 20.82 -11.56 27.23
C GLU A 106 22.13 -12.33 27.39
N LYS A 107 22.34 -13.36 26.59
CA LYS A 107 23.59 -14.14 26.61
C LYS A 107 24.81 -13.28 26.26
N SER A 108 24.69 -12.40 25.26
CA SER A 108 25.75 -11.46 24.86
C SER A 108 26.08 -10.43 25.95
N ARG A 109 25.09 -10.06 26.78
CA ARG A 109 25.28 -9.22 27.96
C ARG A 109 25.99 -9.97 29.08
N GLU A 110 25.65 -11.24 29.31
CA GLU A 110 26.33 -12.09 30.31
C GLU A 110 27.81 -12.30 29.96
N VAL A 111 28.13 -12.47 28.66
CA VAL A 111 29.53 -12.60 28.21
C VAL A 111 30.24 -11.26 27.97
N GLY A 112 29.61 -10.13 28.28
CA GLY A 112 30.24 -8.80 28.24
C GLY A 112 30.56 -8.27 26.85
N ILE A 113 29.90 -8.76 25.79
CA ILE A 113 30.16 -8.38 24.39
C ILE A 113 29.43 -7.07 24.02
N LEU A 114 28.33 -6.75 24.69
CA LEU A 114 27.58 -5.50 24.54
C LEU A 114 27.56 -4.78 25.90
N PHE A 115 28.18 -3.60 25.96
CA PHE A 115 28.18 -2.70 27.12
C PHE A 115 26.82 -2.02 27.31
#